data_AF-A0A074YWF0-F1
#
_entry.id   AF-A0A074YWF0-F1
#
_cell.length_a   1.000
_cell.length_b   1.000
_cell.length_c   1.000
_cell.angle_alpha   90.00
_cell.angle_beta   90.00
_cell.angle_gamma   90.00
#
_symmetry.space_group_name_H-M   'P 1'
#
loop_
_entity.id
_entity.type
_entity.pdbx_description
1 polymer ?
#
loop_
_entity_poly.entity_id
_entity_poly.type
_entity_poly.pdbx_seq_one_letter_code
_entity_poly.pdbx_strand_id
1 'polypeptide(L)'
;MAEATRLHQPLREHVLTKNHCRITVDSIFFLDKHTISQSLLELSLRTLLQSLPTSLSHQSTIVMGSILIINGPNLNLLGTREPAIYGSETLKDVENNAVALAESHGLTLQTFQSNHEGAIIDRIHAAAGFGPQGDGKKHIDWIIINPGALTHTSVGLRDALVGVSIPFVECHISNVHAREEFRHKSFLSDKAVAVIAGLGTFGYEAAVNFVAKKIKAGK
;
A
#
# COMPACT_ATOMS: atom_id res chain seq x y z
N MET A 1 30.44 23.18 57.78
CA MET A 1 30.04 21.80 57.43
C MET A 1 30.35 21.64 55.94
N ALA A 2 31.56 21.17 55.64
CA ALA A 2 31.89 19.82 55.15
C ALA A 2 31.77 19.77 53.61
N GLU A 3 32.89 19.96 52.89
CA GLU A 3 33.70 18.90 52.21
C GLU A 3 33.12 18.51 50.84
N ALA A 4 33.86 18.16 49.78
CA ALA A 4 35.27 18.21 49.44
C ALA A 4 35.38 18.02 47.90
N THR A 5 36.40 18.65 47.32
CA THR A 5 37.31 18.18 46.25
C THR A 5 37.01 16.84 45.54
N ARG A 6 37.01 16.81 44.19
CA ARG A 6 37.99 16.05 43.36
C ARG A 6 37.75 16.12 41.84
N LEU A 7 38.87 16.30 41.13
CA LEU A 7 39.14 16.02 39.73
C LEU A 7 38.76 14.59 39.30
N HIS A 8 38.29 14.39 38.05
CA HIS A 8 38.69 13.32 37.10
C HIS A 8 37.80 13.40 35.83
N GLN A 9 38.36 13.82 34.69
CA GLN A 9 38.76 12.99 33.53
C GLN A 9 37.67 12.84 32.45
N PRO A 10 37.99 13.01 31.14
CA PRO A 10 37.05 12.73 30.06
C PRO A 10 36.90 11.21 29.88
N LEU A 11 35.67 10.71 29.96
CA LEU A 11 35.38 9.30 29.67
C LEU A 11 35.19 9.08 28.16
N ARG A 12 36.28 8.58 27.57
CA ARG A 12 36.37 7.53 26.53
C ARG A 12 35.36 7.51 25.38
N GLU A 13 35.91 7.77 24.18
CA GLU A 13 35.46 7.18 22.92
C GLU A 13 35.17 5.68 23.11
N HIS A 14 33.90 5.31 22.95
CA HIS A 14 33.54 3.92 22.72
C HIS A 14 33.58 3.69 21.21
N VAL A 15 34.65 3.02 20.78
CA VAL A 15 34.69 2.28 19.52
C VAL A 15 33.58 1.23 19.58
N LEU A 16 32.44 1.52 18.95
CA LEU A 16 31.45 0.50 18.60
C LEU A 16 31.68 0.07 17.17
N THR A 17 32.14 -1.17 17.06
CA THR A 17 32.39 -1.93 15.85
C THR A 17 31.10 -2.24 15.10
N LYS A 18 31.17 -2.10 13.76
CA LYS A 18 30.39 -2.73 12.69
C LYS A 18 28.88 -2.98 12.91
N ASN A 19 28.13 -2.36 11.99
CA ASN A 19 26.77 -2.67 11.58
C ASN A 19 25.70 -2.40 12.64
N HIS A 20 24.97 -1.30 12.42
CA HIS A 20 23.56 -1.02 12.75
C HIS A 20 23.41 0.49 12.98
N CYS A 21 23.53 1.28 11.91
CA CYS A 21 23.12 2.69 11.95
C CYS A 21 21.62 2.74 11.66
N ARG A 22 20.80 2.66 12.71
CA ARG A 22 19.38 3.03 12.65
C ARG A 22 19.34 4.54 12.86
N ILE A 23 19.43 5.31 11.77
CA ILE A 23 19.19 6.75 11.82
C ILE A 23 17.67 6.92 11.87
N THR A 24 17.12 7.09 13.07
CA THR A 24 15.79 7.69 13.22
C THR A 24 15.91 9.18 12.89
N VAL A 25 15.05 9.67 12.00
CA VAL A 25 15.02 11.08 11.54
C VAL A 25 14.46 12.02 12.63
N ASP A 26 14.40 11.56 13.89
CA ASP A 26 13.80 12.30 15.01
C ASP A 26 14.81 13.19 15.76
N SER A 27 16.08 13.24 15.36
CA SER A 27 17.12 13.98 16.11
C SER A 27 17.61 15.27 15.45
N ILE A 28 17.02 15.68 14.33
CA ILE A 28 17.38 16.96 13.69
C ILE A 28 16.08 17.71 13.39
N PHE A 29 15.50 18.36 14.40
CA PHE A 29 14.76 19.63 14.28
C PHE A 29 14.20 20.00 15.66
N PHE A 30 15.01 20.70 16.46
CA PHE A 30 14.49 21.53 17.54
C PHE A 30 14.74 22.99 17.14
N LEU A 31 13.94 23.47 16.18
CA LEU A 31 13.87 24.89 15.85
C LEU A 31 12.41 25.31 15.96
N ASP A 32 12.18 26.27 16.84
CA ASP A 32 10.89 26.84 17.20
C ASP A 32 10.11 27.29 15.96
N LYS A 33 8.87 26.79 15.80
CA LYS A 33 8.04 26.97 14.60
C LYS A 33 7.49 28.38 14.43
N HIS A 34 7.74 29.30 15.38
CA HIS A 34 7.10 30.61 15.36
C HIS A 34 7.85 31.74 14.62
N THR A 35 9.07 31.52 14.11
CA THR A 35 9.89 32.66 13.63
C THR A 35 10.48 32.51 12.22
N ILE A 36 10.25 31.41 11.51
CA ILE A 36 10.90 31.17 10.20
C ILE A 36 9.87 31.12 9.06
N SER A 37 10.00 32.06 8.12
CA SER A 37 9.26 32.06 6.84
C SER A 37 9.48 30.75 6.08
N GLN A 38 8.42 30.18 5.48
CA GLN A 38 8.48 28.95 4.65
C GLN A 38 9.62 28.96 3.61
N SER A 39 9.96 30.14 3.07
CA SER A 39 11.05 30.32 2.11
C SER A 39 12.44 29.98 2.67
N LEU A 40 12.68 30.21 3.96
CA LEU A 40 13.96 29.92 4.62
C LEU A 40 14.11 28.43 4.98
N LEU A 41 12.98 27.74 5.22
CA LEU A 41 12.96 26.29 5.44
C LEU A 41 13.31 25.54 4.14
N GLU A 42 12.73 25.96 3.01
CA GLU A 42 13.05 25.47 1.66
C GLU A 42 14.52 25.71 1.29
N LEU A 43 15.04 26.91 1.59
CA LEU A 43 16.43 27.26 1.27
C LEU A 43 17.44 26.44 2.10
N SER A 44 17.14 26.23 3.39
CA SER A 44 17.99 25.44 4.28
C SER A 44 18.00 23.97 3.87
N LEU A 45 16.85 23.41 3.48
CA LEU A 45 16.74 22.05 2.95
C LEU A 45 17.53 21.87 1.65
N ARG A 46 17.42 22.82 0.70
CA ARG A 46 18.17 22.75 -0.57
C ARG A 46 19.67 22.85 -0.37
N THR A 47 20.13 23.70 0.55
CA THR A 47 21.55 23.85 0.86
C THR A 47 22.12 22.61 1.54
N LEU A 48 21.34 21.96 2.41
CA LEU A 48 21.70 20.71 3.07
C LEU A 48 21.74 19.51 2.09
N LEU A 49 20.87 19.51 1.07
CA LEU A 49 20.85 18.48 0.04
C LEU A 49 22.01 18.62 -0.96
N GLN A 50 22.52 19.84 -1.18
CA GLN A 50 23.65 20.10 -2.08
C GLN A 50 25.02 19.78 -1.47
N SER A 51 25.11 19.60 -0.14
CA SER A 51 26.35 19.29 0.56
C SER A 51 26.58 17.79 0.83
N LEU A 52 25.67 16.92 0.39
CA LEU A 52 25.80 15.48 0.56
C LEU A 52 26.69 14.86 -0.54
N PRO A 53 27.61 13.94 -0.17
CA PRO A 53 28.52 13.30 -1.12
C PRO A 53 27.75 12.46 -2.13
N THR A 54 28.13 12.58 -3.41
CA THR A 54 27.46 11.97 -4.57
C THR A 54 27.57 10.44 -4.64
N SER A 55 28.24 9.81 -3.69
CA SER A 55 28.46 8.36 -3.63
C SER A 55 27.62 7.74 -2.50
N LEU A 56 26.34 7.53 -2.78
CA LEU A 56 25.39 6.57 -2.19
C LEU A 56 23.99 7.07 -2.55
N SER A 57 23.65 7.01 -3.84
CA SER A 57 22.28 7.23 -4.31
C SER A 57 21.40 6.02 -3.97
N HIS A 58 21.19 5.76 -2.67
CA HIS A 58 19.88 5.27 -2.27
C HIS A 58 18.99 6.51 -2.28
N GLN A 59 18.40 6.79 -3.45
CA GLN A 59 17.24 7.66 -3.49
C GLN A 59 16.24 7.03 -2.52
N SER A 60 16.06 7.64 -1.34
CA SER A 60 14.87 7.38 -0.54
C SER A 60 13.69 7.78 -1.42
N THR A 61 13.15 6.82 -2.15
CA THR A 61 11.93 6.99 -2.94
C THR A 61 10.87 7.42 -1.94
N ILE A 62 10.47 8.69 -2.02
CA ILE A 62 9.31 9.15 -1.28
C ILE A 62 8.15 8.32 -1.81
N VAL A 63 7.67 7.39 -0.99
CA VAL A 63 6.51 6.57 -1.32
C VAL A 63 5.33 7.53 -1.44
N MET A 64 4.81 7.68 -2.66
CA MET A 64 3.75 8.66 -2.92
C MET A 64 2.34 8.15 -2.59
N GLY A 65 2.19 6.86 -2.32
CA GLY A 65 0.91 6.27 -1.92
C GLY A 65 0.98 4.74 -1.75
N SER A 66 -0.13 4.18 -1.29
CA SER A 66 -0.25 2.77 -0.89
C SER A 66 -1.48 2.11 -1.50
N ILE A 67 -1.29 0.91 -2.05
CA ILE A 67 -2.34 0.11 -2.71
C ILE A 67 -2.52 -1.21 -1.96
N LEU A 68 -3.75 -1.67 -1.85
CA LEU A 68 -4.08 -3.03 -1.43
C LEU A 68 -4.82 -3.77 -2.54
N ILE A 69 -4.29 -4.91 -2.98
CA ILE A 69 -5.02 -5.88 -3.79
C ILE A 69 -5.70 -6.89 -2.87
N ILE A 70 -7.01 -7.10 -3.07
CA ILE A 70 -7.80 -8.13 -2.40
C ILE A 70 -8.35 -9.11 -3.43
N ASN A 71 -8.09 -10.39 -3.20
CA ASN A 71 -8.58 -11.49 -4.02
C ASN A 71 -9.54 -12.36 -3.21
N GLY A 72 -10.78 -12.49 -3.69
CA GLY A 72 -11.85 -13.25 -3.07
C GLY A 72 -11.74 -14.75 -3.29
N PRO A 73 -12.85 -15.48 -3.03
CA PRO A 73 -12.85 -16.93 -3.03
C PRO A 73 -12.50 -17.56 -4.38
N ASN A 74 -11.85 -18.71 -4.32
CA ASN A 74 -11.41 -19.58 -5.42
C ASN A 74 -10.30 -19.02 -6.33
N LEU A 75 -9.88 -17.77 -6.16
CA LEU A 75 -8.79 -17.20 -6.97
C LEU A 75 -7.44 -17.85 -6.68
N ASN A 76 -7.28 -18.50 -5.52
CA ASN A 76 -6.11 -19.33 -5.23
C ASN A 76 -5.94 -20.53 -6.18
N LEU A 77 -6.95 -20.86 -6.98
CA LEU A 77 -6.90 -21.93 -7.99
C LEU A 77 -6.43 -21.44 -9.37
N LEU A 78 -6.17 -20.14 -9.55
CA LEU A 78 -5.69 -19.59 -10.82
C LEU A 78 -4.40 -20.28 -11.27
N GLY A 79 -4.31 -20.61 -12.57
CA GLY A 79 -3.16 -21.32 -13.16
C GLY A 79 -3.11 -22.83 -12.89
N THR A 80 -3.96 -23.37 -12.00
CA THR A 80 -3.94 -24.81 -11.66
C THR A 80 -4.96 -25.65 -12.42
N ARG A 81 -6.01 -25.03 -12.95
CA ARG A 81 -7.09 -25.73 -13.65
C ARG A 81 -6.86 -25.67 -15.15
N GLU A 82 -6.63 -26.83 -15.77
CA GLU A 82 -6.47 -26.98 -17.23
C GLU A 82 -5.56 -25.89 -17.85
N PRO A 83 -4.30 -25.76 -17.43
CA PRO A 83 -3.42 -24.64 -17.81
C PRO A 83 -3.19 -24.52 -19.33
N ALA A 84 -3.36 -25.61 -20.08
CA ALA A 84 -3.35 -25.58 -21.55
C ALA A 84 -4.50 -24.76 -22.17
N ILE A 85 -5.60 -24.55 -21.43
CA ILE A 85 -6.80 -23.84 -21.88
C ILE A 85 -6.87 -22.44 -21.26
N TYR A 86 -6.48 -22.28 -19.99
CA TYR A 86 -6.68 -21.05 -19.23
C TYR A 86 -5.40 -20.26 -18.94
N GLY A 87 -4.25 -20.76 -19.38
CA GLY A 87 -2.94 -20.20 -19.06
C GLY A 87 -2.36 -20.77 -17.77
N SER A 88 -1.03 -20.69 -17.64
CA SER A 88 -0.28 -21.20 -16.50
C SER A 88 0.02 -20.15 -15.42
N GLU A 89 -0.41 -18.90 -15.64
CA GLU A 89 -0.15 -17.82 -14.69
C GLU A 89 -0.92 -18.06 -13.41
N THR A 90 -0.20 -18.15 -12.29
CA THR A 90 -0.80 -18.36 -10.97
C THR A 90 -1.22 -17.03 -10.36
N LEU A 91 -2.07 -17.08 -9.33
CA LEU A 91 -2.39 -15.86 -8.58
C LEU A 91 -1.14 -15.19 -8.00
N LYS A 92 -0.15 -15.99 -7.59
CA LYS A 92 1.08 -15.45 -7.02
C LYS A 92 1.91 -14.70 -8.06
N ASP A 93 1.91 -15.15 -9.31
CA ASP A 93 2.58 -14.44 -10.42
C ASP A 93 1.91 -13.08 -10.66
N VAL A 94 0.57 -13.06 -10.74
CA VAL A 94 -0.21 -11.81 -10.89
C VAL A 94 0.09 -10.82 -9.76
N GLU A 95 0.12 -11.31 -8.51
CA GLU A 95 0.42 -10.49 -7.33
C GLU A 95 1.84 -9.91 -7.39
N ASN A 96 2.84 -10.73 -7.73
CA ASN A 96 4.23 -10.29 -7.84
C ASN A 96 4.41 -9.26 -8.97
N ASN A 97 3.77 -9.49 -10.12
CA ASN A 97 3.77 -8.56 -11.25
C ASN A 97 3.14 -7.21 -10.86
N ALA A 98 2.03 -7.24 -10.14
CA ALA A 98 1.37 -6.03 -9.65
C ALA A 98 2.23 -5.24 -8.63
N VAL A 99 2.93 -5.94 -7.72
CA VAL A 99 3.87 -5.31 -6.78
C VAL A 99 5.00 -4.62 -7.53
N ALA A 100 5.68 -5.33 -8.44
CA ALA A 100 6.76 -4.76 -9.24
C ALA A 100 6.31 -3.56 -10.07
N LEU A 101 5.10 -3.63 -10.64
CA LEU A 101 4.51 -2.52 -11.38
C LEU A 101 4.23 -1.31 -10.48
N ALA A 102 3.68 -1.51 -9.28
CA ALA A 102 3.44 -0.41 -8.34
C ALA A 102 4.75 0.25 -7.88
N GLU A 103 5.79 -0.55 -7.61
CA GLU A 103 7.13 -0.06 -7.26
C GLU A 103 7.72 0.80 -8.38
N SER A 104 7.53 0.41 -9.65
CA SER A 104 7.95 1.22 -10.81
C SER A 104 7.27 2.60 -10.88
N HIS A 105 6.11 2.76 -10.21
CA HIS A 105 5.41 4.04 -10.07
C HIS A 105 5.77 4.81 -8.79
N GLY A 106 6.66 4.29 -7.94
CA GLY A 106 7.01 4.88 -6.64
C GLY A 106 5.94 4.66 -5.56
N LEU A 107 5.16 3.58 -5.67
CA LEU A 107 4.08 3.22 -4.76
C LEU A 107 4.40 1.95 -3.99
N THR A 108 3.76 1.75 -2.85
CA THR A 108 3.75 0.46 -2.16
C THR A 108 2.49 -0.30 -2.49
N LEU A 109 2.59 -1.63 -2.60
CA LEU A 109 1.43 -2.49 -2.86
C LEU A 109 1.49 -3.72 -1.96
N GLN A 110 0.37 -4.03 -1.33
CA GLN A 110 0.17 -5.24 -0.54
C GLN A 110 -0.88 -6.11 -1.21
N THR A 111 -0.78 -7.43 -1.05
CA THR A 111 -1.75 -8.39 -1.58
C THR A 111 -2.35 -9.20 -0.45
N PHE A 112 -3.62 -9.58 -0.61
CA PHE A 112 -4.33 -10.44 0.32
C PHE A 112 -5.34 -11.29 -0.44
N GLN A 113 -5.34 -12.60 -0.21
CA GLN A 113 -6.34 -13.52 -0.74
C GLN A 113 -7.01 -14.27 0.41
N SER A 114 -8.32 -14.47 0.31
CA SER A 114 -9.02 -15.38 1.21
C SER A 114 -10.27 -15.98 0.59
N ASN A 115 -10.60 -17.20 1.02
CA ASN A 115 -11.88 -17.85 0.74
C ASN A 115 -12.95 -17.49 1.79
N HIS A 116 -12.57 -16.81 2.87
CA HIS A 116 -13.45 -16.44 3.97
C HIS A 116 -13.84 -14.96 3.87
N GLU A 117 -15.14 -14.68 3.72
CA GLU A 117 -15.68 -13.33 3.62
C GLU A 117 -15.28 -12.44 4.82
N GLY A 118 -15.42 -12.96 6.05
CA GLY A 118 -15.04 -12.22 7.26
C GLY A 118 -13.58 -11.78 7.27
N ALA A 119 -12.66 -12.63 6.78
CA ALA A 119 -11.24 -12.28 6.69
C ALA A 119 -10.97 -11.15 5.67
N ILE A 120 -11.75 -11.09 4.59
CA ILE A 120 -11.68 -9.99 3.62
C ILE A 120 -12.19 -8.69 4.25
N ILE A 121 -13.33 -8.75 4.94
CA ILE A 121 -13.91 -7.61 5.65
C ILE A 121 -12.93 -7.09 6.71
N ASP A 122 -12.35 -7.96 7.53
CA ASP A 122 -11.35 -7.59 8.53
C ASP A 122 -10.11 -6.95 7.88
N ARG A 123 -9.67 -7.47 6.73
CA ARG A 123 -8.56 -6.88 5.99
C ARG A 123 -8.87 -5.48 5.47
N ILE A 124 -10.11 -5.22 5.04
CA ILE A 124 -10.58 -3.90 4.61
C ILE A 124 -10.62 -2.93 5.79
N HIS A 125 -11.16 -3.34 6.94
CA HIS A 125 -11.15 -2.54 8.16
C HIS A 125 -9.74 -2.19 8.61
N ALA A 126 -8.83 -3.16 8.63
CA ALA A 126 -7.43 -2.95 8.98
C ALA A 126 -6.72 -1.97 8.02
N ALA A 127 -7.12 -1.94 6.73
CA ALA A 127 -6.58 -0.97 5.77
C ALA A 127 -6.85 0.49 6.15
N ALA A 128 -7.94 0.73 6.90
CA ALA A 128 -8.32 2.03 7.43
C ALA A 128 -7.99 2.20 8.93
N GLY A 129 -7.23 1.28 9.52
CA GLY A 129 -6.82 1.35 10.93
C GLY A 129 -7.93 0.97 11.93
N PHE A 130 -8.96 0.24 11.48
CA PHE A 130 -10.02 -0.29 12.34
C PHE A 130 -9.81 -1.77 12.70
N GLY A 131 -10.59 -2.25 13.67
CA GLY A 131 -10.58 -3.65 14.12
C GLY A 131 -9.69 -3.88 15.35
N PRO A 132 -9.55 -5.15 15.80
CA PRO A 132 -8.88 -5.49 17.05
C PRO A 132 -7.40 -5.05 17.14
N GLN A 133 -6.77 -4.83 15.99
CA GLN A 133 -5.36 -4.44 15.86
C GLN A 133 -5.20 -3.07 15.18
N GLY A 134 -6.28 -2.31 15.06
CA GLY A 134 -6.27 -1.00 14.42
C GLY A 134 -5.60 0.06 15.30
N ASP A 135 -4.79 0.93 14.71
CA ASP A 135 -4.17 2.07 15.39
C ASP A 135 -4.94 3.39 15.18
N GLY A 136 -6.12 3.31 14.54
CA GLY A 136 -6.98 4.45 14.20
C GLY A 136 -6.49 5.27 13.00
N LYS A 137 -5.48 4.81 12.25
CA LYS A 137 -4.92 5.53 11.11
C LYS A 137 -5.15 4.78 9.81
N LYS A 138 -5.45 5.54 8.75
CA LYS A 138 -5.51 4.99 7.39
C LYS A 138 -4.11 4.57 6.94
N HIS A 139 -3.98 3.33 6.47
CA HIS A 139 -2.71 2.76 5.98
C HIS A 139 -2.67 2.53 4.48
N ILE A 140 -3.85 2.48 3.85
CA ILE A 140 -4.02 2.20 2.42
C ILE A 140 -4.76 3.35 1.77
N ASP A 141 -4.26 3.85 0.64
CA ASP A 141 -4.89 4.93 -0.11
C ASP A 141 -5.91 4.43 -1.12
N TRP A 142 -5.67 3.26 -1.71
CA TRP A 142 -6.54 2.67 -2.75
C TRP A 142 -6.66 1.16 -2.62
N ILE A 143 -7.83 0.62 -2.95
CA ILE A 143 -8.08 -0.82 -3.02
C ILE A 143 -8.31 -1.24 -4.48
N ILE A 144 -7.73 -2.35 -4.89
CA ILE A 144 -8.10 -3.07 -6.10
C ILE A 144 -8.66 -4.41 -5.63
N ILE A 145 -9.91 -4.73 -5.95
CA ILE A 145 -10.55 -5.94 -5.45
C ILE A 145 -11.07 -6.78 -6.60
N ASN A 146 -10.63 -8.04 -6.65
CA ASN A 146 -11.33 -9.08 -7.36
C ASN A 146 -12.11 -9.91 -6.33
N PRO A 147 -13.41 -9.62 -6.12
CA PRO A 147 -14.22 -10.26 -5.08
C PRO A 147 -14.54 -11.74 -5.37
N GLY A 148 -14.20 -12.26 -6.55
CA GLY A 148 -14.63 -13.58 -6.99
C GLY A 148 -16.15 -13.71 -6.95
N ALA A 149 -16.66 -14.79 -6.37
CA ALA A 149 -18.10 -15.01 -6.26
C ALA A 149 -18.82 -13.99 -5.35
N LEU A 150 -18.11 -13.36 -4.41
CA LEU A 150 -18.73 -12.48 -3.41
C LEU A 150 -19.34 -11.22 -4.01
N THR A 151 -18.94 -10.81 -5.22
CA THR A 151 -19.55 -9.63 -5.86
C THR A 151 -21.05 -9.79 -6.07
N HIS A 152 -21.51 -11.02 -6.29
CA HIS A 152 -22.90 -11.32 -6.61
C HIS A 152 -23.78 -11.53 -5.37
N THR A 153 -23.17 -11.63 -4.17
CA THR A 153 -23.87 -12.11 -2.97
C THR A 153 -23.64 -11.26 -1.73
N SER A 154 -22.48 -10.60 -1.59
CA SER A 154 -22.06 -10.03 -0.33
C SER A 154 -22.43 -8.54 -0.19
N VAL A 155 -23.50 -8.28 0.55
CA VAL A 155 -23.81 -6.95 1.06
C VAL A 155 -22.83 -6.54 2.17
N GLY A 156 -22.34 -7.49 2.98
CA GLY A 156 -21.37 -7.21 4.04
C GLY A 156 -20.04 -6.64 3.51
N LEU A 157 -19.53 -7.19 2.41
CA LEU A 157 -18.33 -6.69 1.73
C LEU A 157 -18.54 -5.29 1.16
N ARG A 158 -19.72 -5.04 0.58
CA ARG A 158 -20.11 -3.71 0.10
C ARG A 158 -20.09 -2.69 1.24
N ASP A 159 -20.73 -3.01 2.35
CA ASP A 159 -20.84 -2.11 3.50
C ASP A 159 -19.49 -1.87 4.17
N ALA A 160 -18.60 -2.86 4.18
CA ALA A 160 -17.22 -2.69 4.64
C ALA A 160 -16.45 -1.69 3.77
N LEU A 161 -16.50 -1.83 2.43
CA LEU A 161 -15.82 -0.92 1.49
C LEU A 161 -16.35 0.51 1.60
N VAL A 162 -17.66 0.68 1.69
CA VAL A 162 -18.29 2.00 1.88
C VAL A 162 -17.92 2.58 3.25
N GLY A 163 -17.95 1.77 4.30
CA GLY A 163 -17.68 2.18 5.68
C GLY A 163 -16.26 2.73 5.88
N VAL A 164 -15.26 2.14 5.22
CA VAL A 164 -13.87 2.63 5.30
C VAL A 164 -13.58 3.83 4.39
N SER A 165 -14.44 4.10 3.41
CA SER A 165 -14.31 5.22 2.46
C SER A 165 -12.96 5.28 1.71
N ILE A 166 -12.31 4.13 1.51
CA ILE A 166 -11.12 4.00 0.66
C ILE A 166 -11.61 3.78 -0.78
N PRO A 167 -11.20 4.59 -1.77
CA PRO A 167 -11.61 4.40 -3.16
C PRO A 167 -11.12 3.05 -3.69
N PHE A 168 -11.96 2.38 -4.47
CA PHE A 168 -11.63 1.06 -5.00
C PHE A 168 -11.98 0.84 -6.47
N VAL A 169 -11.22 -0.06 -7.10
CA VAL A 169 -11.47 -0.61 -8.44
C VAL A 169 -11.93 -2.05 -8.29
N GLU A 170 -13.06 -2.41 -8.89
CA GLU A 170 -13.50 -3.79 -9.01
C GLU A 170 -12.87 -4.43 -10.25
N CYS A 171 -12.30 -5.62 -10.10
CA CYS A 171 -11.59 -6.33 -11.17
C CYS A 171 -12.12 -7.76 -11.31
N HIS A 172 -12.34 -8.21 -12.54
CA HIS A 172 -12.72 -9.59 -12.87
C HIS A 172 -11.85 -10.10 -14.02
N ILE A 173 -11.18 -11.24 -13.81
CA ILE A 173 -10.35 -11.90 -14.83
C ILE A 173 -11.20 -12.24 -16.06
N SER A 174 -12.36 -12.87 -15.85
CA SER A 174 -13.29 -13.23 -16.92
C SER A 174 -14.30 -12.12 -17.22
N ASN A 175 -14.85 -12.10 -18.43
CA ASN A 175 -15.99 -11.25 -18.75
C ASN A 175 -17.25 -11.80 -18.05
N VAL A 176 -17.66 -11.19 -16.93
CA VAL A 176 -18.83 -11.64 -16.15
C VAL A 176 -20.15 -11.47 -16.90
N HIS A 177 -20.23 -10.55 -17.86
CA HIS A 177 -21.44 -10.31 -18.67
C HIS A 177 -21.62 -11.33 -19.80
N ALA A 178 -20.56 -12.05 -20.17
CA ALA A 178 -20.64 -13.18 -21.12
C ALA A 178 -21.07 -14.50 -20.44
N ARG A 179 -21.37 -14.46 -19.14
CA ARG A 179 -21.70 -15.63 -18.32
C ARG A 179 -23.17 -15.62 -17.89
N GLU A 180 -23.51 -16.50 -16.97
CA GLU A 180 -24.87 -16.67 -16.46
C GLU A 180 -25.45 -15.34 -15.91
N GLU A 181 -26.76 -15.13 -16.06
CA GLU A 181 -27.44 -13.87 -15.71
C GLU A 181 -27.21 -13.43 -14.26
N PHE A 182 -27.14 -14.38 -13.31
CA PHE A 182 -26.86 -14.06 -11.91
C PHE A 182 -25.49 -13.40 -11.70
N ARG A 183 -24.56 -13.52 -12.65
CA ARG A 183 -23.24 -12.87 -12.61
C ARG A 183 -23.24 -11.44 -13.14
N HIS A 184 -24.34 -11.00 -13.75
CA HIS A 184 -24.44 -9.65 -14.28
C HIS A 184 -24.69 -8.63 -13.17
N LYS A 185 -25.21 -9.08 -12.03
CA LYS A 185 -25.43 -8.24 -10.85
C LYS A 185 -24.21 -8.25 -9.94
N SER A 186 -23.71 -7.06 -9.64
CA SER A 186 -22.68 -6.81 -8.62
C SER A 186 -23.25 -5.91 -7.53
N PHE A 187 -22.96 -6.24 -6.28
CA PHE A 187 -23.21 -5.36 -5.13
C PHE A 187 -22.12 -4.30 -4.96
N LEU A 188 -21.00 -4.39 -5.68
CA LEU A 188 -19.85 -3.49 -5.52
C LEU A 188 -19.77 -2.44 -6.63
N SER A 189 -20.21 -2.78 -7.84
CA SER A 189 -19.98 -1.95 -9.04
C SER A 189 -20.59 -0.55 -8.95
N ASP A 190 -21.69 -0.37 -8.22
CA ASP A 190 -22.33 0.95 -8.03
C ASP A 190 -21.54 1.89 -7.13
N LYS A 191 -20.57 1.36 -6.37
CA LYS A 191 -19.69 2.11 -5.47
C LYS A 191 -18.23 2.12 -5.91
N ALA A 192 -17.84 1.23 -6.81
CA ALA A 192 -16.51 1.20 -7.38
C ALA A 192 -16.24 2.48 -8.20
N VAL A 193 -15.01 2.98 -8.15
CA VAL A 193 -14.59 4.10 -9.01
C VAL A 193 -14.51 3.65 -10.46
N ALA A 194 -14.12 2.40 -10.69
CA ALA A 194 -14.06 1.75 -11.98
C ALA A 194 -14.30 0.25 -11.84
N VAL A 195 -14.80 -0.36 -12.90
CA VAL A 195 -14.93 -1.82 -13.04
C VAL A 195 -14.15 -2.26 -14.26
N ILE A 196 -13.30 -3.27 -14.10
CA ILE A 196 -12.52 -3.90 -15.17
C ILE A 196 -12.94 -5.37 -15.23
N ALA A 197 -13.41 -5.85 -16.38
CA ALA A 197 -13.83 -7.24 -16.53
C ALA A 197 -13.39 -7.81 -17.89
N GLY A 198 -12.88 -9.04 -17.89
CA GLY A 198 -12.62 -9.80 -19.11
C GLY A 198 -11.29 -9.53 -19.81
N LEU A 199 -10.38 -8.78 -19.18
CA LEU A 199 -9.02 -8.58 -19.69
C LEU A 199 -8.04 -9.67 -19.24
N GLY A 200 -8.52 -10.75 -18.63
CA GLY A 200 -7.65 -11.74 -18.01
C GLY A 200 -6.88 -11.14 -16.83
N THR A 201 -5.65 -11.60 -16.62
CA THR A 201 -4.75 -11.12 -15.57
C THR A 201 -4.23 -9.71 -15.83
N PHE A 202 -4.18 -9.28 -17.10
CA PHE A 202 -3.85 -7.90 -17.47
C PHE A 202 -4.81 -6.86 -16.85
N GLY A 203 -6.02 -7.27 -16.44
CA GLY A 203 -6.94 -6.40 -15.70
C GLY A 203 -6.33 -5.83 -14.41
N TYR A 204 -5.44 -6.57 -13.73
CA TYR A 204 -4.74 -6.09 -12.55
C TYR A 204 -3.71 -5.01 -12.90
N GLU A 205 -2.95 -5.19 -13.98
CA GLU A 205 -2.01 -4.17 -14.46
C GLU A 205 -2.73 -2.88 -14.88
N ALA A 206 -3.86 -3.00 -15.57
CA ALA A 206 -4.70 -1.88 -15.94
C ALA A 206 -5.21 -1.13 -14.70
N ALA A 207 -5.64 -1.86 -13.67
CA ALA A 207 -6.08 -1.28 -12.40
C ALA A 207 -4.94 -0.55 -11.67
N VAL A 208 -3.75 -1.16 -11.55
CA VAL A 208 -2.58 -0.53 -10.90
C VAL A 208 -2.18 0.75 -11.63
N ASN A 209 -2.09 0.72 -12.97
CA ASN A 209 -1.77 1.91 -13.75
C ASN A 209 -2.83 3.02 -13.60
N PHE A 210 -4.11 2.66 -13.54
CA PHE A 210 -5.18 3.62 -13.29
C PHE A 210 -5.05 4.26 -11.90
N VAL A 211 -4.87 3.46 -10.86
CA VAL A 211 -4.70 3.92 -9.48
C VAL A 211 -3.46 4.81 -9.35
N ALA A 212 -2.34 4.41 -9.96
CA ALA A 212 -1.12 5.21 -9.95
C ALA A 212 -1.32 6.61 -10.57
N LYS A 213 -2.11 6.71 -11.65
CA LYS A 213 -2.50 7.99 -12.24
C LYS A 213 -3.39 8.82 -11.31
N LYS A 214 -4.30 8.20 -10.55
CA LYS A 214 -5.16 8.88 -9.58
C LYS A 214 -4.37 9.44 -8.41
N ILE A 215 -3.51 8.64 -7.80
CA ILE A 215 -2.62 9.06 -6.71
C ILE A 215 -1.72 10.21 -7.16
N LYS A 216 -1.09 10.12 -8.33
CA LYS A 216 -0.26 11.21 -8.90
C LYS A 216 -1.04 12.50 -9.15
N ALA A 217 -2.35 12.40 -9.37
CA ALA A 217 -3.24 13.55 -9.53
C ALA A 217 -3.85 14.05 -8.20
N GLY A 218 -3.44 13.48 -7.05
CA GLY A 218 -3.95 13.84 -5.72
C GLY A 218 -5.40 13.40 -5.49
N LYS A 219 -5.83 12.31 -6.12
CA LYS A 219 -7.21 11.78 -6.08
C LYS A 219 -7.30 10.40 -5.44
#